data_AF-A0AAV6WCF1-F1
#
_entry.id   AF-A0AAV6WCF1-F1
#
_cell.length_a   1.000
_cell.length_b   1.000
_cell.length_c   1.000
_cell.angle_alpha   90.00
_cell.angle_beta   90.00
_cell.angle_gamma   90.00
#
_symmetry.space_group_name_H-M   'P 1'
#
loop_
_entity.id
_entity.type
_entity.pdbx_description
1 polymer ?
#
loop_
_entity_poly.entity_id
_entity_poly.type
_entity_poly.pdbx_seq_one_letter_code
_entity_poly.pdbx_strand_id
1 'polypeptide(L)'
;MYTIVGCGIRLNPKITIKDDKEENDDLPKTHSPSDESHHDRHVYAEPLIRSIWGGRFNVYTGVTYTAVEGFSAFVSSKACKKVYEEAVQFPPVLRLDMLLKSCVWPKSFEESGPSDDSIAIYFFPTLMKYEGIYDTLVFDMITGDLALRAFLGKAELLIFTSLDLPLPISRFQGKIYLWGALRGKM
;
A
#
# COMPACT_ATOMS: atom_id res chain seq x y z
N MET A 1 -18.55 19.46 -17.17
CA MET A 1 -19.42 19.68 -18.35
C MET A 1 -18.84 20.87 -19.10
N TYR A 2 -18.19 20.77 -20.25
CA TYR A 2 -18.27 19.80 -21.35
C TYR A 2 -16.90 19.64 -22.04
N THR A 3 -16.68 18.46 -22.59
CA THR A 3 -15.66 18.12 -23.58
C THR A 3 -15.98 18.79 -24.92
N ILE A 4 -14.97 19.34 -25.61
CA ILE A 4 -15.00 19.54 -27.06
C ILE A 4 -13.78 18.82 -27.63
N VAL A 5 -14.01 17.66 -28.25
CA VAL A 5 -13.07 17.05 -29.21
C VAL A 5 -13.67 17.32 -30.59
N GLY A 6 -12.90 18.01 -31.44
CA GLY A 6 -13.24 18.33 -32.82
C GLY A 6 -12.50 17.47 -33.85
N CYS A 7 -12.98 17.61 -35.09
CA CYS A 7 -12.55 17.01 -36.38
C CYS A 7 -12.96 15.54 -36.59
N GLY A 8 -13.85 15.16 -37.52
CA GLY A 8 -13.97 15.56 -38.95
C GLY A 8 -12.96 14.74 -39.77
N ILE A 9 -13.23 14.07 -40.91
CA ILE A 9 -14.17 14.26 -42.03
C ILE A 9 -14.27 12.91 -42.84
N ARG A 10 -15.43 12.73 -43.48
CA ARG A 10 -15.89 11.89 -44.64
C ARG A 10 -14.82 11.19 -45.53
N LEU A 11 -15.09 10.04 -46.17
CA LEU A 11 -15.84 9.88 -47.45
C LEU A 11 -16.22 8.39 -47.75
N ASN A 12 -17.37 8.20 -48.42
CA ASN A 12 -17.90 6.99 -49.10
C ASN A 12 -17.64 7.16 -50.64
N PRO A 13 -18.07 6.32 -51.62
CA PRO A 13 -18.58 4.93 -51.65
C PRO A 13 -17.97 4.05 -52.79
N LYS A 14 -18.39 2.78 -52.93
CA LYS A 14 -18.81 2.18 -54.22
C LYS A 14 -19.47 0.79 -54.06
N ILE A 15 -20.61 0.64 -54.73
CA ILE A 15 -21.52 -0.52 -54.81
C ILE A 15 -21.23 -1.29 -56.10
N THR A 16 -21.39 -2.63 -56.14
CA THR A 16 -22.07 -3.38 -57.23
C THR A 16 -22.45 -4.79 -56.74
N ILE A 17 -23.71 -5.17 -57.04
CA ILE A 17 -24.43 -6.41 -56.71
C ILE A 17 -24.19 -7.49 -57.78
N LYS A 18 -24.26 -8.79 -57.41
CA LYS A 18 -24.87 -9.86 -58.24
C LYS A 18 -25.26 -11.07 -57.38
N ASP A 19 -26.48 -11.53 -57.63
CA ASP A 19 -27.25 -12.59 -56.96
C ASP A 19 -26.80 -14.02 -57.31
N ASP A 20 -26.98 -14.99 -56.39
CA ASP A 20 -27.99 -16.07 -56.51
C ASP A 20 -27.84 -17.16 -55.42
N LYS A 21 -28.90 -17.30 -54.63
CA LYS A 21 -29.55 -18.49 -54.00
C LYS A 21 -28.71 -19.70 -53.55
N GLU A 22 -28.82 -20.05 -52.26
CA GLU A 22 -29.52 -21.28 -51.81
C GLU A 22 -29.90 -21.21 -50.32
N GLU A 23 -31.08 -21.73 -50.02
CA GLU A 23 -31.81 -21.76 -48.76
C GLU A 23 -31.29 -22.88 -47.85
N ASN A 24 -31.06 -22.59 -46.56
CA ASN A 24 -31.14 -23.57 -45.48
C ASN A 24 -31.42 -22.85 -44.15
N ASP A 25 -32.55 -23.22 -43.54
CA ASP A 25 -33.00 -22.89 -42.19
C ASP A 25 -31.99 -23.39 -41.14
N ASP A 26 -31.56 -22.51 -40.22
CA ASP A 26 -31.46 -22.81 -38.77
C ASP A 26 -30.89 -21.62 -37.96
N LEU A 27 -31.75 -21.06 -37.09
CA LEU A 27 -31.52 -20.33 -35.83
C LEU A 27 -30.53 -19.12 -35.76
N PRO A 28 -30.93 -17.95 -35.20
CA PRO A 28 -30.04 -16.79 -35.10
C PRO A 28 -28.95 -16.99 -34.04
N LYS A 29 -27.70 -17.12 -34.48
CA LYS A 29 -26.53 -16.88 -33.62
C LYS A 29 -26.31 -15.37 -33.51
N THR A 30 -26.89 -14.79 -32.46
CA THR A 30 -26.56 -13.44 -32.00
C THR A 30 -25.11 -13.46 -31.48
N HIS A 31 -24.14 -13.23 -32.37
CA HIS A 31 -22.79 -12.86 -31.95
C HIS A 31 -22.80 -11.38 -31.57
N SER A 32 -23.20 -11.11 -30.33
CA SER A 32 -22.85 -9.86 -29.67
C SER A 32 -21.33 -9.84 -29.49
N PRO A 33 -20.62 -8.77 -29.86
CA PRO A 33 -19.25 -8.56 -29.42
C PRO A 33 -19.31 -8.42 -27.90
N SER A 34 -18.79 -9.39 -27.17
CA SER A 34 -18.52 -9.23 -25.75
C SER A 34 -17.49 -8.11 -25.63
N ASP A 35 -17.94 -6.95 -25.13
CA ASP A 35 -17.10 -5.93 -24.52
C ASP A 35 -16.32 -6.61 -23.38
N GLU A 36 -15.16 -7.20 -23.70
CA GLU A 36 -14.18 -7.55 -22.69
C GLU A 36 -13.55 -6.25 -22.20
N SER A 37 -14.24 -5.60 -21.27
CA SER A 37 -13.61 -4.63 -20.39
C SER A 37 -12.50 -5.36 -19.63
N HIS A 38 -11.26 -5.20 -20.08
CA HIS A 38 -10.09 -5.54 -19.29
C HIS A 38 -10.07 -4.59 -18.08
N HIS A 39 -10.85 -4.91 -17.05
CA HIS A 39 -10.74 -4.27 -15.76
C HIS A 39 -9.41 -4.73 -15.17
N ASP A 40 -8.36 -3.94 -15.40
CA ASP A 40 -7.06 -4.16 -14.79
C ASP A 40 -7.27 -4.24 -13.28
N ARG A 41 -7.15 -5.46 -12.75
CA ARG A 41 -7.54 -5.75 -11.38
C ARG A 41 -6.44 -5.18 -10.50
N HIS A 42 -6.69 -4.02 -9.90
CA HIS A 42 -5.72 -3.36 -9.04
C HIS A 42 -5.19 -4.34 -7.98
N VAL A 43 -3.89 -4.60 -8.03
CA VAL A 43 -3.21 -5.47 -7.08
C VAL A 43 -2.75 -4.62 -5.92
N TYR A 44 -3.35 -4.85 -4.75
CA TYR A 44 -2.98 -4.14 -3.52
C TYR A 44 -1.60 -4.55 -3.03
N ALA A 45 -0.94 -3.66 -2.30
CA ALA A 45 0.28 -4.01 -1.58
C ALA A 45 0.00 -5.10 -0.53
N GLU A 46 0.89 -6.09 -0.49
CA GLU A 46 0.86 -7.19 0.46
C GLU A 46 2.25 -7.37 1.09
N PRO A 47 2.35 -7.83 2.35
CA PRO A 47 3.63 -8.20 2.93
C PRO A 47 4.22 -9.41 2.18
N LEU A 48 5.50 -9.36 1.84
CA LEU A 48 6.21 -10.51 1.31
C LEU A 48 6.21 -11.68 2.31
N ILE A 49 6.31 -12.91 1.80
CA ILE A 49 6.20 -14.14 2.62
C ILE A 49 7.30 -14.24 3.69
N ARG A 50 8.52 -13.77 3.37
CA ARG A 50 9.67 -13.88 4.26
C ARG A 50 9.88 -12.59 5.03
N SER A 51 9.99 -12.73 6.35
CA SER A 51 10.37 -11.61 7.20
C SER A 51 11.80 -11.16 6.86
N ILE A 52 11.97 -9.85 6.74
CA ILE A 52 13.26 -9.23 6.42
C ILE A 52 14.05 -8.85 7.67
N TRP A 53 13.36 -8.66 8.78
CA TRP A 53 13.94 -8.25 10.06
C TRP A 53 13.07 -8.77 11.20
N GLY A 54 13.72 -9.17 12.29
CA GLY A 54 13.07 -9.50 13.54
C GLY A 54 13.82 -8.83 14.70
N GLY A 55 13.08 -8.27 15.65
CA GLY A 55 13.69 -7.56 16.75
C GLY A 55 12.69 -6.89 17.67
N ARG A 56 13.12 -5.79 18.28
CA ARG A 56 12.30 -5.03 19.22
C ARG A 56 12.37 -3.55 18.97
N PHE A 57 11.33 -2.86 19.42
CA PHE A 57 11.29 -1.41 19.46
C PHE A 57 11.76 -0.91 20.82
N ASN A 58 12.49 0.20 20.83
CA ASN A 58 12.79 0.95 22.03
C ASN A 58 12.23 2.35 21.84
N VAL A 59 11.05 2.59 22.39
CA VAL A 59 10.20 3.75 22.11
C VAL A 59 10.44 4.84 23.15
N TYR A 60 10.88 6.02 22.71
CA TYR A 60 11.02 7.21 23.54
C TYR A 60 9.73 8.02 23.52
N THR A 61 9.12 8.24 24.68
CA THR A 61 7.87 9.00 24.82
C THR A 61 8.08 10.48 25.16
N GLY A 62 9.32 10.98 25.06
CA GLY A 62 9.69 12.31 25.56
C GLY A 62 10.14 12.32 27.02
N VAL A 63 9.91 11.23 27.76
CA VAL A 63 10.31 11.10 29.18
C VAL A 63 11.26 9.93 29.39
N THR A 64 10.92 8.75 28.88
CA THR A 64 11.70 7.52 29.06
C THR A 64 11.63 6.65 27.81
N TYR A 65 12.56 5.69 27.74
CA TYR A 65 12.53 4.61 26.76
C TYR A 65 11.78 3.40 27.32
N THR A 66 10.81 2.91 26.56
CA THR A 66 10.08 1.67 26.84
C THR A 66 10.39 0.65 25.76
N ALA A 67 10.84 -0.55 26.17
CA ALA A 67 11.05 -1.66 25.26
C ALA A 67 9.73 -2.33 24.89
N VAL A 68 9.46 -2.48 23.60
CA VAL A 68 8.33 -3.25 23.07
C VAL A 68 8.91 -4.42 22.27
N GLU A 69 8.71 -5.62 22.79
CA GLU A 69 9.37 -6.83 22.29
C GLU A 69 8.58 -7.53 21.19
N GLY A 70 9.30 -8.27 20.33
CA GLY A 70 8.70 -9.28 19.48
C GLY A 70 8.03 -8.76 18.22
N PHE A 71 8.79 -8.05 17.38
CA PHE A 71 8.35 -7.61 16.06
C PHE A 71 9.02 -8.39 14.94
N SER A 72 8.24 -8.66 13.90
CA SER A 72 8.71 -9.10 12.60
C SER A 72 8.34 -8.05 11.55
N ALA A 73 9.29 -7.72 10.68
CA ALA A 73 9.06 -6.82 9.57
C ALA A 73 9.05 -7.58 8.24
N PHE A 74 8.22 -7.13 7.31
CA PHE A 74 8.07 -7.70 5.97
C PHE A 74 8.06 -6.57 4.95
N VAL A 75 8.87 -6.68 3.90
CA VAL A 75 8.86 -5.68 2.81
C VAL A 75 7.54 -5.80 2.04
N SER A 76 7.03 -4.68 1.55
CA SER A 76 5.85 -4.64 0.69
C SER A 76 6.13 -5.22 -0.70
N SER A 77 5.14 -5.90 -1.28
CA SER A 77 5.18 -6.36 -2.68
C SER A 77 5.36 -5.23 -3.70
N LYS A 78 5.01 -3.99 -3.31
CA LYS A 78 5.17 -2.78 -4.13
C LYS A 78 6.43 -1.98 -3.84
N ALA A 79 7.18 -2.33 -2.79
CA ALA A 79 8.38 -1.60 -2.42
C ALA A 79 9.51 -1.81 -3.43
N CYS A 80 10.25 -0.74 -3.73
CA CYS A 80 11.42 -0.85 -4.60
C CYS A 80 12.60 -1.54 -3.89
N LYS A 81 13.57 -2.03 -4.67
CA LYS A 81 14.76 -2.74 -4.17
C LYS A 81 15.52 -1.99 -3.05
N LYS A 82 15.54 -0.65 -3.10
CA LYS A 82 16.21 0.18 -2.07
C LYS A 82 15.62 0.00 -0.68
N VAL A 83 14.29 -0.19 -0.58
CA VAL A 83 13.62 -0.47 0.70
C VAL A 83 14.14 -1.77 1.30
N TYR A 84 14.26 -2.81 0.48
CA TYR A 84 14.81 -4.09 0.92
C TYR A 84 16.26 -3.93 1.41
N GLU A 85 17.10 -3.23 0.65
CA GLU A 85 18.52 -2.99 0.98
C GLU A 85 18.70 -2.20 2.28
N GLU A 86 17.80 -1.27 2.61
CA GLU A 86 17.81 -0.58 3.90
C GLU A 86 17.26 -1.47 5.03
N ALA A 87 16.16 -2.19 4.78
CA ALA A 87 15.50 -3.03 5.78
C ALA A 87 16.38 -4.17 6.31
N VAL A 88 17.23 -4.76 5.46
CA VAL A 88 18.19 -5.80 5.90
C VAL A 88 19.25 -5.28 6.86
N GLN A 89 19.48 -3.97 6.89
CA GLN A 89 20.46 -3.34 7.76
C GLN A 89 19.86 -2.86 9.09
N PHE A 90 18.57 -3.11 9.32
CA PHE A 90 17.92 -2.70 10.56
C PHE A 90 18.61 -3.36 11.76
N PRO A 91 19.00 -2.58 12.78
CA PRO A 91 19.61 -3.15 13.98
C PRO A 91 18.58 -4.02 14.72
N PRO A 92 19.00 -4.99 15.55
CA PRO A 92 18.09 -5.81 16.36
C PRO A 92 17.16 -4.98 17.28
N VAL A 93 17.56 -3.75 17.60
CA VAL A 93 16.79 -2.80 18.40
C VAL A 93 16.61 -1.52 17.61
N LEU A 94 15.39 -1.25 17.17
CA LEU A 94 15.02 0.03 16.56
C LEU A 94 14.71 1.05 17.67
N ARG A 95 15.53 2.10 17.75
CA ARG A 95 15.29 3.23 18.65
C ARG A 95 14.36 4.21 17.96
N LEU A 96 13.18 4.42 18.54
CA LEU A 96 12.08 5.14 17.92
C LEU A 96 11.65 6.29 18.81
N ASP A 97 11.51 7.49 18.25
CA ASP A 97 10.85 8.61 18.90
C ASP A 97 9.34 8.50 18.66
N MET A 98 8.54 8.57 19.73
CA MET A 98 7.10 8.72 19.63
C MET A 98 6.76 10.20 19.58
N LEU A 99 6.07 10.61 18.52
CA LEU A 99 5.81 12.01 18.19
C LEU A 99 4.36 12.17 17.74
N LEU A 100 3.84 13.41 17.80
CA LEU A 100 2.58 13.73 17.12
C LEU A 100 2.72 13.41 15.63
N LYS A 101 1.70 12.74 15.07
CA LYS A 101 1.69 12.30 13.67
C LYS A 101 1.89 13.49 12.72
N SER A 102 1.25 14.62 13.00
CA SER A 102 1.38 15.87 12.23
C SER A 102 2.81 16.41 12.15
N CYS A 103 3.69 16.12 13.11
CA CYS A 103 5.08 16.58 13.10
C CYS A 103 5.97 15.80 12.13
N VAL A 104 5.55 14.60 11.73
CA VAL A 104 6.35 13.69 10.89
C VAL A 104 5.61 13.23 9.64
N TRP A 105 4.37 13.68 9.45
CA TRP A 105 3.56 13.35 8.30
C TRP A 105 4.22 13.85 7.00
N PRO A 106 4.47 12.97 6.01
CA PRO A 106 5.04 13.39 4.73
C PRO A 106 4.14 14.38 3.99
N LYS A 107 4.74 15.42 3.39
CA LYS A 107 4.01 16.41 2.57
C LYS A 107 3.20 15.77 1.43
N SER A 108 3.74 14.72 0.81
CA SER A 108 3.03 13.97 -0.24
C SER A 108 1.70 13.36 0.27
N PHE A 109 1.65 12.99 1.55
CA PHE A 109 0.44 12.47 2.17
C PHE A 109 -0.53 13.58 2.59
N GLU A 110 -0.07 14.83 2.80
CA GLU A 110 -0.97 15.98 2.99
C GLU A 110 -1.73 16.29 1.70
N GLU A 111 -1.04 16.20 0.55
CA GLU A 111 -1.60 16.53 -0.75
C GLU A 111 -2.56 15.47 -1.28
N SER A 112 -2.24 14.18 -1.08
CA SER A 112 -2.95 13.06 -1.73
C SER A 112 -3.36 11.91 -0.81
N GLY A 113 -3.00 11.98 0.48
CA GLY A 113 -3.12 10.85 1.40
C GLY A 113 -2.09 9.75 1.10
N PRO A 114 -1.92 8.79 2.03
CA PRO A 114 -1.14 7.60 1.76
C PRO A 114 -1.95 6.62 0.90
N SER A 115 -1.26 5.87 0.05
CA SER A 115 -1.80 4.77 -0.75
C SER A 115 -1.11 3.45 -0.40
N ASP A 116 -1.49 2.36 -1.05
CA ASP A 116 -0.76 1.09 -0.91
C ASP A 116 0.69 1.17 -1.43
N ASP A 117 0.97 2.02 -2.42
CA ASP A 117 2.33 2.31 -2.88
C ASP A 117 3.17 3.02 -1.81
N SER A 118 2.53 3.64 -0.81
CA SER A 118 3.22 4.29 0.31
C SER A 118 3.77 3.30 1.33
N ILE A 119 3.26 2.06 1.35
CA ILE A 119 3.67 1.04 2.31
C ILE A 119 5.01 0.45 1.85
N ALA A 120 6.09 0.81 2.54
CA ALA A 120 7.40 0.23 2.29
C ALA A 120 7.59 -1.09 3.06
N ILE A 121 7.16 -1.11 4.33
CA ILE A 121 7.40 -2.21 5.26
C ILE A 121 6.14 -2.41 6.13
N TYR A 122 5.81 -3.66 6.43
CA TYR A 122 4.80 -4.05 7.42
C TYR A 122 5.49 -4.51 8.69
N PHE A 123 4.93 -4.18 9.86
CA PHE A 123 5.38 -4.68 11.16
C PHE A 123 4.24 -5.43 11.85
N PHE A 124 4.54 -6.64 12.33
CA PHE A 124 3.59 -7.50 13.03
C PHE A 124 4.23 -8.08 14.30
N PRO A 125 3.43 -8.50 15.30
CA PRO A 125 3.95 -9.26 16.42
C PRO A 125 4.50 -10.61 15.92
N THR A 126 5.69 -11.00 16.37
CA THR A 126 6.36 -12.24 15.92
C THR A 126 5.67 -13.50 16.45
N LEU A 127 5.08 -13.43 17.64
CA LEU A 127 4.44 -14.55 18.34
C LEU A 127 3.21 -14.06 19.10
N MET A 128 2.24 -14.96 19.34
CA MET A 128 1.00 -14.66 20.06
C MET A 128 1.22 -13.99 21.43
N LYS A 129 2.28 -14.39 22.15
CA LYS A 129 2.61 -13.80 23.46
C LYS A 129 2.93 -12.30 23.43
N TYR A 130 3.25 -11.76 22.24
CA TYR A 130 3.55 -10.33 22.03
C TYR A 130 2.35 -9.56 21.46
N GLU A 131 1.22 -10.21 21.14
CA GLU A 131 0.05 -9.50 20.61
C GLU A 131 -0.48 -8.44 21.58
N GLY A 132 -0.57 -8.75 22.88
CA GLY A 132 -1.09 -7.80 23.87
C GLY A 132 -0.27 -6.51 23.96
N ILE A 133 1.06 -6.61 23.99
CA ILE A 133 1.93 -5.41 24.06
C ILE A 133 1.94 -4.64 22.73
N TYR A 134 1.82 -5.36 21.61
CA TYR A 134 1.66 -4.75 20.29
C TYR A 134 0.34 -3.97 20.18
N ASP A 135 -0.77 -4.57 20.62
CA ASP A 135 -2.09 -3.95 20.60
C ASP A 135 -2.15 -2.70 21.49
N THR A 136 -1.49 -2.72 22.66
CA THR A 136 -1.33 -1.52 23.51
C THR A 136 -0.59 -0.41 22.76
N LEU A 137 0.54 -0.71 22.09
CA LEU A 137 1.26 0.29 21.31
C LEU A 137 0.40 0.88 20.19
N VAL A 138 -0.31 0.03 19.44
CA VAL A 138 -1.22 0.49 18.36
C VAL A 138 -2.34 1.36 18.94
N PHE A 139 -2.94 0.96 20.07
CA PHE A 139 -3.99 1.74 20.73
C PHE A 139 -3.49 3.12 21.20
N ASP A 140 -2.32 3.18 21.83
CA ASP A 140 -1.71 4.44 22.26
C ASP A 140 -1.43 5.35 21.07
N MET A 141 -0.94 4.79 19.96
CA MET A 141 -0.70 5.56 18.72
C MET A 141 -1.99 6.11 18.11
N ILE A 142 -3.07 5.32 18.07
CA ILE A 142 -4.37 5.77 17.55
C ILE A 142 -4.95 6.87 18.44
N THR A 143 -4.99 6.64 19.76
CA THR A 143 -5.67 7.54 20.70
C THR A 143 -4.94 8.87 20.87
N GLY A 144 -3.60 8.86 20.79
CA GLY A 144 -2.78 10.06 20.88
C GLY A 144 -2.51 10.78 19.56
N ASP A 145 -3.03 10.28 18.43
CA ASP A 145 -2.64 10.71 17.08
C ASP A 145 -1.11 10.76 16.89
N LEU A 146 -0.44 9.63 17.19
CA LEU A 146 1.01 9.52 17.25
C LEU A 146 1.58 8.71 16.10
N ALA A 147 2.86 8.96 15.82
CA ALA A 147 3.69 8.21 14.90
C ALA A 147 5.03 7.88 15.57
N LEU A 148 5.72 6.87 15.05
CA LEU A 148 7.07 6.54 15.48
C LEU A 148 8.08 6.94 14.40
N ARG A 149 9.24 7.43 14.81
CA ARG A 149 10.33 7.82 13.88
C ARG A 149 11.66 7.25 14.32
N ALA A 150 12.45 6.75 13.37
CA ALA A 150 13.86 6.39 13.57
C ALA A 150 14.73 6.95 12.45
N PHE A 151 15.98 7.28 12.79
CA PHE A 151 17.03 7.56 11.81
C PHE A 151 17.95 6.35 11.67
N LEU A 152 18.00 5.78 10.47
CA LEU A 152 18.72 4.56 10.14
C LEU A 152 19.77 4.88 9.09
N GLY A 153 20.94 5.35 9.54
CA GLY A 153 22.04 5.75 8.66
C GLY A 153 21.64 6.88 7.71
N LYS A 154 21.35 6.53 6.44
CA LYS A 154 20.94 7.46 5.38
C LYS A 154 19.43 7.49 5.13
N ALA A 155 18.66 6.71 5.88
CA ALA A 155 17.20 6.68 5.76
C ALA A 155 16.53 7.19 7.05
N GLU A 156 15.39 7.82 6.89
CA GLU A 156 14.44 8.09 7.96
C GLU A 156 13.28 7.10 7.81
N LEU A 157 13.03 6.33 8.87
CA LEU A 157 11.90 5.41 8.98
C LEU A 157 10.78 6.12 9.75
N LEU A 158 9.61 6.19 9.14
CA LEU A 158 8.38 6.68 9.74
C LEU A 158 7.41 5.51 9.86
N ILE A 159 6.86 5.28 11.04
CA ILE A 159 5.90 4.19 11.29
C ILE A 159 4.58 4.78 11.75
N PHE A 160 3.52 4.38 11.06
CA PHE A 160 2.14 4.80 11.30
C PHE A 160 1.25 3.58 11.57
N THR A 161 0.03 3.85 12.02
CA THR A 161 -1.01 2.82 12.08
C THR A 161 -1.68 2.70 10.72
N SER A 162 -2.13 1.50 10.36
CA SER A 162 -2.81 1.26 9.08
C SER A 162 -4.20 1.90 9.02
N LEU A 163 -4.68 2.48 10.12
CA LEU A 163 -5.94 3.23 10.17
C LEU A 163 -5.92 4.45 9.23
N ASP A 164 -4.74 5.02 8.99
CA ASP A 164 -4.56 6.15 8.09
C ASP A 164 -4.57 5.77 6.60
N LEU A 165 -4.59 4.48 6.26
CA LEU A 165 -4.64 3.98 4.89
C LEU A 165 -6.09 3.86 4.39
N PRO A 166 -6.35 4.00 3.07
CA PRO A 166 -7.67 3.78 2.50
C PRO A 166 -8.13 2.32 2.65
N LEU A 167 -9.45 2.09 2.58
CA LEU A 167 -9.98 0.73 2.42
C LEU A 167 -9.71 0.26 0.98
N PRO A 168 -9.39 -1.03 0.76
CA PRO A 168 -9.42 -2.14 1.73
C PRO A 168 -8.09 -2.41 2.46
N ILE A 169 -7.03 -1.63 2.20
CA ILE A 169 -5.67 -1.93 2.67
C ILE A 169 -5.39 -1.57 4.13
N SER A 170 -6.33 -0.91 4.81
CA SER A 170 -6.18 -0.51 6.22
C SER A 170 -6.20 -1.68 7.21
N ARG A 171 -6.55 -2.89 6.76
CA ARG A 171 -6.55 -4.10 7.60
C ARG A 171 -5.84 -5.25 6.91
N PHE A 172 -5.09 -6.00 7.71
CA PHE A 172 -4.50 -7.27 7.30
C PHE A 172 -5.08 -8.36 8.21
N GLN A 173 -5.68 -9.40 7.62
CA GLN A 173 -6.37 -10.47 8.35
C GLN A 173 -7.39 -9.93 9.38
N GLY A 174 -8.07 -8.84 9.05
CA GLY A 174 -9.06 -8.19 9.90
C GLY A 174 -8.50 -7.32 11.02
N LYS A 175 -7.18 -7.25 11.22
CA LYS A 175 -6.54 -6.44 12.28
C LYS A 175 -5.91 -5.15 11.71
N ILE A 176 -5.84 -4.11 12.54
CA ILE A 176 -5.02 -2.91 12.29
C ILE A 176 -3.56 -3.31 12.51
N TYR A 177 -2.67 -2.79 11.68
CA TYR A 177 -1.25 -3.09 11.74
C TYR A 177 -0.38 -1.83 11.71
N LEU A 178 0.90 -1.98 12.01
CA LEU A 178 1.89 -0.92 11.88
C LEU A 178 2.57 -1.03 10.51
N TRP A 179 2.73 0.10 9.84
CA TRP A 179 3.38 0.16 8.53
C TRP A 179 4.41 1.28 8.49
N GLY A 180 5.47 1.06 7.72
CA GLY A 180 6.60 1.96 7.59
C GLY A 180 6.66 2.61 6.22
N ALA A 181 6.96 3.91 6.20
CA ALA A 181 7.47 4.63 5.04
C ALA A 181 8.95 4.93 5.24
N LEU A 182 9.75 4.84 4.17
CA LEU A 182 11.17 5.18 4.19
C LEU A 182 11.43 6.42 3.35
N ARG A 183 12.12 7.39 3.94
CA ARG A 183 12.56 8.62 3.28
C ARG A 183 14.08 8.60 3.19
N GLY A 184 14.61 8.87 2.01
CA GLY A 184 16.04 9.12 1.85
C GLY A 184 16.42 10.43 2.53
N LYS A 185 17.56 10.44 3.22
CA LYS A 185 18.18 11.68 3.68
C LYS A 185 18.77 12.37 2.44
N MET A 186 18.17 13.50 2.07
CA MET A 186 18.74 14.42 1.07
C MET A 186 20.04 15.03 1.59
#